data_AF-A0A3A5A5P6-F1
#
_entry.id   AF-A0A3A5A5P6-F1
#
_cell.length_a   1.000
_cell.length_b   1.000
_cell.length_c   1.000
_cell.angle_alpha   90.00
_cell.angle_beta   90.00
_cell.angle_gamma   90.00
#
_symmetry.space_group_name_H-M   'P 1'
#
loop_
_entity.id
_entity.type
_entity.pdbx_description
1 polymer ?
#
loop_
_entity_poly.entity_id
_entity_poly.type
_entity_poly.pdbx_seq_one_letter_code
_entity_poly.pdbx_strand_id
1 'polypeptide(L)'
;MAKATILGKSGLHTIDLNRRRAIRERCLNCACWSIPEVDRCPFRDCTLFAFRSGKGKQDPKERGKAIKAYCLWCQNGQPYEIRMCPSVHCPLHGFRGSRNMVADCPDLLPKCSGERTSRANTPKRGESATGGGYGLKGVLCAL
;
A
#
# COMPACT_ATOMS: atom_id res chain seq x y z
N MET A 1 -7.91 5.77 -14.59
CA MET A 1 -7.86 4.33 -14.24
C MET A 1 -6.56 3.78 -14.77
N ALA A 2 -5.94 2.80 -14.10
CA ALA A 2 -4.64 2.27 -14.52
C ALA A 2 -4.86 1.00 -15.34
N LYS A 3 -4.26 0.91 -16.52
CA LYS A 3 -4.19 -0.32 -17.31
C LYS A 3 -3.08 -1.19 -16.74
N ALA A 4 -3.37 -2.46 -16.50
CA ALA A 4 -2.36 -3.41 -16.03
C ALA A 4 -2.59 -4.81 -16.62
N THR A 5 -1.49 -5.50 -16.90
CA THR A 5 -1.48 -6.88 -17.38
C THR A 5 -1.45 -7.82 -16.19
N ILE A 6 -2.52 -8.58 -15.97
CA ILE A 6 -2.64 -9.52 -14.85
C ILE A 6 -2.75 -10.96 -15.32
N LEU A 7 -2.40 -11.89 -14.44
CA LEU A 7 -2.63 -13.32 -14.65
C LEU A 7 -4.11 -13.64 -14.37
N GLY A 8 -4.82 -14.08 -15.41
CA GLY A 8 -6.20 -14.56 -15.38
C GLY A 8 -6.33 -16.08 -15.46
N LYS A 9 -7.57 -16.58 -15.46
CA LYS A 9 -7.89 -18.00 -15.65
C LYS A 9 -7.34 -18.57 -16.97
N SER A 10 -7.44 -17.78 -18.05
CA SER A 10 -7.04 -18.17 -19.41
C SER A 10 -5.65 -17.64 -19.80
N GLY A 11 -4.88 -17.11 -18.85
CA GLY A 11 -3.56 -16.51 -19.11
C GLY A 11 -3.51 -15.00 -18.86
N LEU A 12 -2.51 -14.34 -19.46
CA LEU A 12 -2.26 -12.91 -19.28
C LEU A 12 -3.27 -12.08 -20.08
N HIS A 13 -3.87 -11.09 -19.44
CA HIS A 13 -4.77 -10.15 -20.09
C HIS A 13 -4.66 -8.75 -19.48
N THR A 14 -4.84 -7.74 -20.32
CA THR A 14 -4.74 -6.33 -19.92
C THR A 14 -6.12 -5.81 -19.59
N ILE A 15 -6.30 -5.31 -18.37
CA ILE A 15 -7.57 -4.75 -17.92
C ILE A 15 -7.38 -3.40 -17.23
N ASP A 16 -8.43 -2.58 -17.28
CA ASP A 16 -8.54 -1.39 -16.46
C ASP A 16 -8.79 -1.80 -15.01
N LEU A 17 -7.76 -1.60 -14.17
CA LEU A 17 -7.79 -1.91 -12.76
C LEU A 17 -8.13 -0.68 -11.92
N ASN A 18 -8.95 -0.94 -10.91
CA ASN A 18 -9.17 -0.09 -9.76
C ASN A 18 -8.93 -0.92 -8.50
N ARG A 19 -8.66 -0.30 -7.35
CA ARG A 19 -8.36 -1.00 -6.07
C ARG A 19 -9.39 -2.07 -5.72
N ARG A 20 -10.68 -1.76 -5.91
CA ARG A 20 -11.78 -2.70 -5.68
C ARG A 20 -11.70 -3.93 -6.58
N ARG A 21 -11.47 -3.71 -7.88
CA ARG A 21 -11.32 -4.80 -8.86
C ARG A 21 -10.05 -5.61 -8.57
N ALA A 22 -8.94 -4.95 -8.28
CA ALA A 22 -7.67 -5.59 -7.95
C ALA A 22 -7.77 -6.54 -6.74
N ILE A 23 -8.47 -6.13 -5.68
CA ILE A 23 -8.74 -7.00 -4.52
C ILE A 23 -9.56 -8.23 -4.96
N ARG A 24 -10.64 -8.01 -5.72
CA ARG A 24 -11.49 -9.10 -6.23
C ARG A 24 -10.71 -10.10 -7.08
N GLU A 25 -9.91 -9.63 -8.03
CA GLU A 25 -9.07 -10.48 -8.89
C GLU A 25 -8.04 -11.27 -8.07
N ARG A 26 -7.45 -10.65 -7.04
CA ARG A 26 -6.53 -11.36 -6.14
C ARG A 26 -7.23 -12.46 -5.35
N CYS A 27 -8.43 -12.19 -4.84
CA CYS A 27 -9.23 -13.21 -4.16
C CYS A 27 -9.62 -14.35 -5.11
N LEU A 28 -9.99 -14.05 -6.36
CA LEU A 28 -10.27 -15.07 -7.38
C LEU A 28 -9.04 -15.92 -7.66
N ASN A 29 -7.86 -15.31 -7.83
CA ASN A 29 -6.61 -16.06 -8.01
C ASN A 29 -6.32 -17.01 -6.83
N CYS A 30 -6.53 -16.54 -5.59
CA CYS A 30 -6.40 -17.36 -4.38
C CYS A 30 -7.40 -18.53 -4.32
N ALA A 31 -8.62 -18.32 -4.82
CA ALA A 31 -9.70 -19.31 -4.84
C ALA A 31 -9.74 -20.14 -6.14
N CYS A 32 -8.62 -20.21 -6.87
CA CYS A 32 -8.51 -20.92 -8.15
C CYS A 32 -9.63 -20.52 -9.15
N TRP A 33 -9.92 -19.23 -9.23
CA TRP A 33 -10.95 -18.61 -10.08
C TRP A 33 -12.38 -19.06 -9.81
N SER A 34 -12.65 -19.63 -8.63
CA SER A 34 -14.00 -20.00 -8.21
C SER A 34 -14.68 -18.85 -7.44
N ILE A 35 -15.67 -18.22 -8.09
CA ILE A 35 -16.51 -17.17 -7.51
C ILE A 35 -17.17 -17.60 -6.18
N PRO A 36 -17.84 -18.77 -6.07
CA PRO A 36 -18.50 -19.16 -4.83
C PRO A 36 -17.52 -19.42 -3.68
N GLU A 37 -16.29 -19.83 -3.98
CA GLU A 37 -15.24 -20.02 -2.98
C GLU A 37 -14.72 -18.69 -2.42
N VAL A 38 -14.68 -17.62 -3.23
CA VAL A 38 -14.34 -16.29 -2.70
C VAL A 38 -15.39 -15.82 -1.68
N ASP A 39 -16.66 -16.05 -1.98
CA ASP A 39 -17.75 -15.58 -1.12
C ASP A 39 -17.81 -16.40 0.19
N ARG A 40 -17.56 -17.72 0.09
CA ARG A 40 -17.50 -18.68 1.22
C ARG A 40 -16.11 -18.86 1.83
N CYS A 41 -15.16 -17.98 1.53
CA CYS A 41 -13.78 -18.08 2.01
C CYS A 41 -13.75 -18.23 3.56
N PRO A 42 -13.06 -19.24 4.12
CA PRO A 42 -13.02 -19.45 5.57
C PRO A 42 -12.08 -18.50 6.30
N PHE A 43 -11.11 -17.90 5.60
CA PHE A 43 -10.06 -17.07 6.18
C PHE A 43 -10.53 -15.65 6.52
N ARG A 44 -11.22 -15.53 7.66
CA ARG A 44 -11.73 -14.24 8.18
C ARG A 44 -10.62 -13.28 8.61
N ASP A 45 -9.48 -13.82 8.99
CA ASP A 45 -8.31 -13.05 9.44
C ASP A 45 -7.53 -12.42 8.28
N CYS A 46 -7.89 -12.74 7.03
CA CYS A 46 -7.31 -12.09 5.87
C CYS A 46 -7.68 -10.61 5.86
N THR A 47 -6.67 -9.74 5.75
CA THR A 47 -6.86 -8.28 5.73
C THR A 47 -7.72 -7.80 4.55
N LEU A 48 -7.84 -8.60 3.49
CA LEU A 48 -8.70 -8.33 2.33
C LEU A 48 -10.13 -8.87 2.49
N PHE A 49 -10.42 -9.64 3.54
CA PHE A 49 -11.69 -10.37 3.70
C PHE A 49 -12.91 -9.44 3.62
N ALA A 50 -12.86 -8.29 4.28
CA ALA A 50 -13.94 -7.29 4.26
C ALA A 50 -14.19 -6.69 2.86
N PHE A 51 -13.19 -6.75 1.97
CA PHE A 51 -13.21 -6.11 0.66
C PHE A 51 -13.42 -7.10 -0.50
N ARG A 52 -13.45 -8.41 -0.23
CA ARG A 52 -13.45 -9.49 -1.24
C ARG A 52 -14.65 -9.50 -2.18
N SER A 53 -15.82 -9.06 -1.72
CA SER A 53 -17.05 -9.09 -2.54
C SER A 53 -17.11 -7.95 -3.55
N GLY A 54 -16.33 -6.87 -3.35
CA GLY A 54 -16.36 -5.68 -4.20
C GLY A 54 -17.70 -4.92 -4.20
N LYS A 55 -18.65 -5.27 -3.33
CA LYS A 55 -19.97 -4.65 -3.21
C LYS A 55 -20.00 -3.65 -2.04
N GLY A 56 -20.95 -2.71 -2.06
CA GLY A 56 -21.22 -1.77 -0.97
C GLY A 56 -20.40 -0.47 -0.99
N LYS A 57 -20.73 0.44 -0.07
CA LYS A 57 -19.94 1.65 0.21
C LYS A 57 -18.77 1.25 1.10
N GLN A 58 -17.55 1.56 0.66
CA GLN A 58 -16.32 1.17 1.34
C GLN A 58 -15.31 2.30 1.19
N ASP A 59 -14.60 2.59 2.27
CA ASP A 59 -13.66 3.68 2.31
C ASP A 59 -12.42 3.41 1.45
N PRO A 60 -12.04 4.36 0.57
CA PRO A 60 -10.87 4.20 -0.29
C PRO A 60 -9.56 4.13 0.50
N LYS A 61 -9.49 4.81 1.66
CA LYS A 61 -8.32 4.80 2.55
C LYS A 61 -8.13 3.45 3.21
N GLU A 62 -9.19 2.84 3.72
CA GLU A 62 -9.15 1.53 4.36
C GLU A 62 -8.75 0.42 3.40
N ARG A 63 -9.27 0.46 2.16
CA ARG A 63 -8.82 -0.46 1.09
C ARG A 63 -7.32 -0.36 0.85
N GLY A 64 -6.78 0.86 0.78
CA GLY A 64 -5.35 1.07 0.62
C GLY A 64 -4.54 0.47 1.77
N LYS A 65 -5.01 0.66 3.01
CA LYS A 65 -4.39 0.06 4.21
C LYS A 65 -4.43 -1.47 4.15
N ALA A 66 -5.58 -2.04 3.79
CA ALA A 66 -5.77 -3.49 3.68
C ALA A 66 -4.86 -4.12 2.63
N ILE A 67 -4.75 -3.50 1.44
CA ILE A 67 -3.82 -3.95 0.39
C ILE A 67 -2.38 -3.95 0.91
N LYS A 68 -1.96 -2.86 1.56
CA LYS A 68 -0.60 -2.76 2.12
C LYS A 68 -0.34 -3.82 3.20
N ALA A 69 -1.30 -4.02 4.10
CA ALA A 69 -1.19 -5.04 5.15
C ALA A 69 -1.13 -6.46 4.56
N TYR A 70 -1.92 -6.75 3.53
CA TYR A 70 -1.86 -8.02 2.81
C TYR A 70 -0.50 -8.24 2.13
N CYS A 71 0.03 -7.23 1.43
CA CYS A 71 1.34 -7.32 0.81
C CYS A 71 2.46 -7.49 1.86
N LEU A 72 2.33 -6.87 3.03
CA LEU A 72 3.26 -7.04 4.14
C LEU A 72 3.26 -8.47 4.66
N TRP A 73 2.07 -9.06 4.87
CA TRP A 73 1.96 -10.47 5.21
C TRP A 73 2.55 -11.39 4.13
N CYS A 74 2.26 -11.10 2.85
CA CYS A 74 2.75 -11.88 1.70
C CYS A 74 4.29 -11.82 1.53
N GLN A 75 4.94 -10.76 2.01
CA GLN A 75 6.41 -10.61 2.01
C GLN A 75 6.97 -10.78 3.44
N ASN A 76 6.32 -11.62 4.25
CA ASN A 76 6.78 -12.02 5.58
C ASN A 76 7.16 -10.86 6.52
N GLY A 77 6.40 -9.77 6.49
CA GLY A 77 6.63 -8.60 7.34
C GLY A 77 7.68 -7.61 6.82
N GLN A 78 8.24 -7.81 5.63
CA GLN A 78 9.32 -6.97 5.11
C GLN A 78 8.79 -5.83 4.22
N PRO A 79 8.71 -4.57 4.70
CA PRO A 79 8.15 -3.47 3.92
C PRO A 79 9.01 -3.05 2.73
N TYR A 80 10.32 -3.34 2.80
CA TYR A 80 11.26 -3.08 1.70
C TYR A 80 10.98 -4.00 0.51
N GLU A 81 10.74 -5.29 0.76
CA GLU A 81 10.44 -6.29 -0.27
C GLU A 81 9.11 -6.03 -0.97
N ILE A 82 8.11 -5.47 -0.28
CA ILE A 82 6.86 -5.04 -0.94
C ILE A 82 7.16 -4.11 -2.12
N ARG A 83 8.12 -3.19 -1.99
CA ARG A 83 8.46 -2.26 -3.08
C ARG A 83 9.13 -2.98 -4.24
N MET A 84 10.01 -3.94 -3.94
CA MET A 84 10.80 -4.70 -4.90
C MET A 84 10.16 -6.03 -5.33
N CYS A 85 8.89 -6.27 -4.99
CA CYS A 85 8.21 -7.52 -5.30
C CYS A 85 8.24 -7.80 -6.82
N PRO A 86 8.78 -8.96 -7.26
CA PRO A 86 8.95 -9.27 -8.69
C PRO A 86 7.66 -9.66 -9.39
N SER A 87 6.56 -9.89 -8.65
CA SER A 87 5.27 -10.31 -9.19
C SER A 87 4.54 -9.16 -9.90
N VAL A 88 5.01 -8.79 -11.09
CA VAL A 88 4.45 -7.72 -11.92
C VAL A 88 3.00 -8.01 -12.36
N HIS A 89 2.66 -9.28 -12.53
CA HIS A 89 1.31 -9.72 -12.93
C HIS A 89 0.33 -9.85 -11.76
N CYS A 90 0.75 -9.49 -10.54
CA CYS A 90 -0.13 -9.47 -9.38
C CYS A 90 -1.16 -8.33 -9.52
N PRO A 91 -2.47 -8.58 -9.36
CA PRO A 91 -3.48 -7.53 -9.43
C PRO A 91 -3.26 -6.37 -8.45
N LEU A 92 -2.63 -6.65 -7.30
CA LEU A 92 -2.34 -5.65 -6.26
C LEU A 92 -1.06 -4.85 -6.52
N HIS A 93 -0.25 -5.23 -7.52
CA HIS A 93 1.08 -4.67 -7.75
C HIS A 93 1.03 -3.14 -7.83
N GLY A 94 0.17 -2.57 -8.68
CA GLY A 94 0.04 -1.11 -8.83
C GLY A 94 -0.51 -0.36 -7.61
N PHE A 95 -1.07 -1.06 -6.61
CA PHE A 95 -1.79 -0.45 -5.48
C PHE A 95 -1.07 -0.61 -4.13
N ARG A 96 0.14 -1.17 -4.10
CA ARG A 96 0.93 -1.41 -2.88
C ARG A 96 1.59 -0.16 -2.28
N GLY A 97 1.67 0.94 -3.03
CA GLY A 97 2.29 2.19 -2.62
C GLY A 97 1.46 3.43 -2.94
N SER A 98 1.74 4.55 -2.25
CA SER A 98 1.03 5.83 -2.41
C SER A 98 1.43 6.63 -3.65
N ARG A 99 2.42 6.17 -4.42
CA ARG A 99 2.79 6.73 -5.72
C ARG A 99 2.32 5.76 -6.81
N ASN A 100 1.55 6.26 -7.77
CA ASN A 100 1.17 5.53 -8.98
C ASN A 100 2.44 5.18 -9.77
N MET A 101 3.11 4.09 -9.42
CA MET A 101 4.28 3.58 -10.16
C MET A 101 3.92 3.19 -11.61
N VAL A 102 2.61 3.07 -11.91
CA VAL A 102 2.07 2.73 -13.24
C VAL A 102 2.03 3.94 -14.19
N ALA A 103 2.20 5.17 -13.70
CA ALA A 103 2.23 6.36 -14.58
C ALA A 103 3.64 6.64 -15.13
N ASP A 104 4.68 6.18 -14.44
CA ASP A 104 6.06 6.64 -14.70
C ASP A 104 6.97 5.58 -15.34
N CYS A 105 6.54 4.32 -15.49
CA CYS A 105 7.35 3.28 -16.14
C CYS A 105 6.49 2.28 -16.95
N PRO A 106 6.26 2.51 -18.26
CA PRO A 106 5.67 1.51 -19.15
C PRO A 106 6.62 0.34 -19.47
N ASP A 107 7.93 0.47 -19.24
CA ASP A 107 8.94 -0.56 -19.50
C ASP A 107 9.66 -0.98 -18.20
N LEU A 108 9.16 -2.03 -17.55
CA LEU A 108 9.83 -2.70 -16.44
C LEU A 108 10.89 -3.69 -16.98
N LEU A 109 11.99 -3.13 -17.49
CA LEU A 109 13.33 -3.70 -17.31
C LEU A 109 14.01 -2.98 -16.12
N PRO A 110 14.90 -3.67 -15.40
CA PRO A 110 15.40 -3.21 -14.11
C PRO A 110 16.44 -2.12 -14.31
N LYS A 111 16.08 -0.88 -14.00
CA LYS A 111 17.07 0.10 -13.53
C LYS A 111 16.88 0.31 -12.04
N CYS A 112 17.47 -0.61 -11.29
CA CYS A 112 18.04 -0.26 -10.00
C CYS A 112 19.08 0.84 -10.23
N SER A 113 18.74 2.09 -9.96
CA SER A 113 19.75 3.08 -9.58
C SER A 113 19.05 4.18 -8.80
N GLY A 114 19.30 4.17 -7.49
CA GLY A 114 18.80 5.17 -6.59
C GLY A 114 19.25 6.56 -7.01
N GLU A 115 18.29 7.42 -7.31
CA GLU A 115 18.47 8.85 -7.17
C GLU A 115 17.46 9.32 -6.14
N ARG A 116 17.99 9.43 -4.92
CA ARG A 116 17.41 10.19 -3.84
C ARG A 116 17.44 11.65 -4.30
N THR A 117 16.44 12.10 -5.07
CA THR A 117 16.29 13.53 -5.34
C THR A 117 16.08 14.19 -3.99
N SER A 118 17.15 14.78 -3.48
CA SER A 118 17.20 15.70 -2.38
C SER A 118 16.06 16.69 -2.57
N ARG A 119 15.05 16.62 -1.69
CA ARG A 119 14.19 17.77 -1.48
C ARG A 119 15.14 18.88 -1.06
N ALA A 120 15.22 19.91 -1.90
CA ALA A 120 15.86 21.16 -1.60
C ALA A 120 15.48 21.57 -0.17
N ASN A 121 16.52 21.70 0.64
CA ASN A 121 16.49 22.25 1.97
C ASN A 121 16.02 23.71 1.83
N THR A 122 14.77 24.00 2.17
CA THR A 122 14.30 25.39 2.25
C THR A 122 14.83 25.96 3.58
N PRO A 123 15.75 26.94 3.58
CA PRO A 123 16.21 27.56 4.81
C PRO A 123 15.06 28.37 5.43
N LYS A 124 14.60 27.96 6.62
CA LYS A 124 13.77 28.80 7.48
C LYS A 124 14.61 29.97 7.97
N ARG A 125 14.34 31.18 7.48
CA ARG A 125 14.87 32.42 8.04
C ARG A 125 14.10 32.76 9.33
N GLY A 126 14.86 32.84 10.43
CA GLY A 126 14.70 33.86 11.47
C GLY A 126 13.57 33.71 12.47
N GLU A 127 13.78 32.94 13.54
CA GLU A 127 13.14 33.17 14.84
C GLU A 127 14.14 33.91 15.74
N SER A 128 13.79 35.15 16.07
CA SER A 128 14.52 36.06 16.94
C SER A 128 14.35 35.68 18.41
N ALA A 129 15.49 35.57 19.11
CA ALA A 129 15.58 35.33 20.54
C ALA A 129 15.35 36.61 21.35
N THR A 130 14.33 36.58 22.21
CA THR A 130 14.14 37.40 23.41
C THR A 130 13.44 36.47 24.40
N GLY A 131 13.92 36.08 25.58
CA GLY A 131 14.62 36.84 26.62
C GLY A 131 13.75 36.79 27.89
N GLY A 132 14.28 36.30 29.01
CA GLY A 132 13.65 36.32 30.35
C GLY A 132 12.87 35.04 30.70
N GLY A 133 12.88 34.50 31.92
CA GLY A 133 13.43 34.97 33.18
C GLY A 133 13.26 33.88 34.25
N TYR A 134 14.17 33.92 35.21
CA TYR A 134 14.26 33.25 36.52
C TYR A 134 12.90 33.02 37.23
N GLY A 135 12.77 31.85 37.86
CA GLY A 135 11.65 31.51 38.74
C GLY A 135 11.97 30.32 39.65
N LEU A 136 12.75 30.58 40.70
CA LEU A 136 12.94 29.72 41.86
C LEU A 136 11.60 29.41 42.56
N LYS A 137 11.50 28.19 43.10
CA LYS A 137 10.68 27.67 44.24
C LYS A 137 10.18 26.27 43.83
N GLY A 138 10.64 25.15 44.38
CA GLY A 138 10.78 24.85 45.81
C GLY A 138 9.63 23.92 46.23
N VAL A 139 9.88 23.03 47.21
CA VAL A 139 8.97 22.05 47.85
C VAL A 139 8.86 20.72 47.06
N LEU A 140 9.55 19.62 47.37
CA LEU A 140 9.79 18.88 48.63
C LEU A 140 8.50 18.33 49.27
N CYS A 141 8.13 17.08 48.92
CA CYS A 141 7.41 16.09 49.74
C CYS A 141 7.38 14.78 48.93
N ALA A 142 8.17 13.75 49.24
CA ALA A 142 8.01 12.82 50.35
C ALA A 142 6.67 12.05 50.27
N LEU A 143 6.76 10.79 49.84
CA LEU A 143 6.22 9.59 50.51
C LEU A 143 6.76 8.34 49.83
#